data_AF-A0A0F9ANW6-F1
#
_entry.id   AF-A0A0F9ANW6-F1
#
_cell.length_a   1.000
_cell.length_b   1.000
_cell.length_c   1.000
_cell.angle_alpha   90.00
_cell.angle_beta   90.00
_cell.angle_gamma   90.00
#
_symmetry.space_group_name_H-M   'P 1'
#
loop_
_entity.id
_entity.type
_entity.pdbx_description
1 polymer ?
#
loop_
_entity_poly.entity_id
_entity_poly.type
_entity_poly.pdbx_seq_one_letter_code
_entity_poly.pdbx_strand_id
1 'polypeptide(L)'
;MVASKHHLYEEYSELGMKFISRWNKMDRDGAQNIMAEEFDLAIPTVYRIRKKLGLKNLHDLNHPGRKALLKKIRKLYWRHESTAKVARAVHMSSQNVNKLLVLQGVELNPPWVVNLLLCPPHNGMTASKFNGTIKKLYIDEGMNAKQIAKVLKCDHNAVCNRLKAMRIDTKQNHRLT
;
A
#
# COMPACT_ATOMS: atom_id res chain seq x y z
N MET A 1 41.03 8.29 12.48
CA MET A 1 40.38 7.68 13.66
C MET A 1 39.23 8.58 14.10
N VAL A 2 37.98 8.20 13.84
CA VAL A 2 36.83 8.96 14.33
C VAL A 2 36.67 8.60 15.81
N ALA A 3 37.03 9.53 16.70
CA ALA A 3 36.80 9.37 18.13
C ALA A 3 35.31 9.00 18.36
N SER A 4 35.07 8.06 19.27
CA SER A 4 33.73 7.51 19.49
C SER A 4 32.81 8.58 20.10
N LYS A 5 32.13 9.38 19.26
CA LYS A 5 31.20 10.47 19.63
C LYS A 5 29.95 10.00 20.43
N HIS A 6 29.88 8.73 20.81
CA HIS A 6 28.69 8.11 21.42
C HIS A 6 28.38 8.63 22.82
N HIS A 7 29.37 9.17 23.53
CA HIS A 7 29.20 9.74 24.86
C HIS A 7 28.39 11.06 24.84
N LEU A 8 28.38 11.78 23.71
CA LEU A 8 27.65 13.04 23.55
C LEU A 8 26.13 12.87 23.47
N TYR A 9 25.66 11.64 23.27
CA TYR A 9 24.25 11.29 23.17
C TYR A 9 23.78 10.66 24.49
N GLU A 10 23.31 11.52 25.38
CA GLU A 10 22.63 11.18 26.62
C GLU A 10 21.19 11.67 26.55
N GLU A 11 20.28 11.08 27.32
CA GLU A 11 18.84 11.36 27.19
C GLU A 11 18.51 12.85 27.33
N TYR A 12 19.23 13.56 28.21
CA TYR A 12 19.02 14.97 28.49
C TYR A 12 20.01 15.91 27.79
N SER A 13 20.92 15.39 26.97
CA SER A 13 21.81 16.25 26.19
C SER A 13 21.05 16.87 25.01
N GLU A 14 21.44 18.08 24.57
CA GLU A 14 20.77 18.75 23.44
C GLU A 14 20.81 17.87 22.18
N LEU A 15 21.95 17.23 21.91
CA LEU A 15 22.13 16.30 20.80
C LEU A 15 21.30 15.03 20.97
N GLY A 16 21.22 14.49 22.18
CA GLY A 16 20.37 13.33 22.49
C GLY A 16 18.89 13.63 22.26
N MET A 17 18.40 14.77 22.75
CA MET A 17 17.02 15.22 22.54
C MET A 17 16.69 15.44 21.06
N LYS A 18 17.61 16.05 20.30
CA LYS A 18 17.48 16.18 18.84
C LYS A 18 17.44 14.79 18.17
N PHE A 19 18.32 13.88 18.57
CA PHE A 19 18.35 12.51 18.06
C PHE A 19 17.04 11.76 18.34
N ILE A 20 16.53 11.81 19.57
CA ILE A 20 15.27 11.19 20.00
C ILE A 20 14.09 11.75 19.21
N SER A 21 13.99 13.09 19.14
CA SER A 21 12.93 13.79 18.41
C SER A 21 12.94 13.41 16.93
N ARG A 22 14.13 13.35 16.33
CA ARG A 22 14.29 12.98 14.92
C ARG A 22 13.94 11.51 14.69
N TRP A 23 14.45 10.59 15.51
CA TRP A 23 14.16 9.16 15.43
C TRP A 23 12.65 8.88 15.53
N ASN A 24 11.98 9.48 16.51
CA ASN A 24 10.55 9.29 16.74
C ASN A 24 9.67 9.81 15.60
N LYS A 25 10.16 10.74 14.77
CA LYS A 25 9.45 11.23 13.57
C LYS A 25 9.60 10.31 12.35
N MET A 26 10.57 9.39 12.35
CA MET A 26 10.80 8.49 11.23
C MET A 26 9.75 7.38 11.16
N ASP A 27 9.35 7.00 9.95
CA ASP A 27 8.30 6.01 9.70
C ASP A 27 8.65 4.97 8.62
N ARG A 28 9.84 5.07 8.02
CA ARG A 28 10.30 4.28 6.86
C ARG A 28 11.70 3.70 7.03
N ASP A 29 11.91 2.58 6.35
CA ASP A 29 13.20 1.90 6.25
C ASP A 29 14.27 2.87 5.72
N GLY A 30 15.53 2.64 6.13
CA GLY A 30 16.63 3.56 5.85
C GLY A 30 16.77 4.72 6.85
N ALA A 31 15.93 4.80 7.88
CA ALA A 31 16.05 5.79 8.95
C ALA A 31 17.46 5.85 9.57
N GLN A 32 18.16 4.71 9.70
CA GLN A 32 19.53 4.70 10.22
C GLN A 32 20.53 5.38 9.29
N ASN A 33 20.35 5.28 7.98
CA ASN A 33 21.22 5.95 7.00
C ASN A 33 21.00 7.46 7.04
N ILE A 34 19.73 7.89 7.11
CA ILE A 34 19.38 9.31 7.23
C ILE A 34 19.96 9.90 8.53
N MET A 35 19.85 9.18 9.64
CA MET A 35 20.43 9.60 10.91
C MET A 35 21.96 9.59 10.89
N ALA A 36 22.57 8.64 10.17
CA ALA A 36 24.03 8.57 10.02
C ALA A 36 24.55 9.80 9.27
N GLU A 37 23.90 10.17 8.17
CA GLU A 37 24.22 11.35 7.38
C GLU A 37 23.96 12.65 8.16
N GLU A 38 22.77 12.80 8.76
CA GLU A 38 22.35 14.03 9.45
C GLU A 38 23.23 14.36 10.68
N PHE A 39 23.72 13.34 11.38
CA PHE A 39 24.51 13.51 12.60
C PHE A 39 26.02 13.27 12.41
N ASP A 40 26.47 13.03 11.17
CA ASP A 40 27.87 12.66 10.86
C ASP A 40 28.36 11.48 11.73
N LEU A 41 27.59 10.39 11.68
CA LEU A 41 27.81 9.17 12.46
C LEU A 41 27.89 7.95 11.53
N ALA A 42 28.64 6.93 11.93
CA ALA A 42 28.55 5.64 11.28
C ALA A 42 27.20 4.96 11.61
N ILE A 43 26.64 4.18 10.67
CA ILE A 43 25.38 3.43 10.87
C ILE A 43 25.41 2.56 12.15
N PRO A 44 26.49 1.80 12.46
CA PRO A 44 26.56 1.04 13.71
C PRO A 44 26.48 1.93 14.96
N THR A 45 26.96 3.18 14.87
CA THR A 45 26.90 4.15 15.95
C THR A 45 25.49 4.63 16.22
N VAL A 46 24.72 4.93 15.18
CA VAL A 46 23.28 5.25 15.29
C VAL A 46 22.53 4.11 16.00
N TYR A 47 22.80 2.86 15.61
CA TYR A 47 22.18 1.70 16.25
C TYR A 47 22.52 1.61 17.75
N ARG A 48 23.79 1.80 18.13
CA ARG A 48 24.23 1.76 19.53
C ARG A 48 23.60 2.90 20.35
N ILE A 49 23.57 4.13 19.82
CA ILE A 49 22.94 5.28 20.49
C ILE A 49 21.45 5.00 20.72
N ARG A 50 20.73 4.53 19.70
CA ARG A 50 19.32 4.14 19.83
C ARG A 50 19.09 3.12 20.94
N LYS A 51 19.93 2.07 21.00
CA LYS A 51 19.85 1.03 22.04
C LYS A 51 20.16 1.60 23.42
N LYS A 52 21.18 2.44 23.55
CA LYS A 52 21.54 3.14 24.80
C LYS A 52 20.39 4.00 25.32
N LEU A 53 19.70 4.71 24.43
CA LEU A 53 18.56 5.58 24.74
C LEU A 53 17.23 4.82 24.89
N GLY A 54 17.21 3.48 24.86
CA GLY A 54 15.98 2.70 25.02
C GLY A 54 14.92 2.90 23.94
N LEU A 55 15.29 3.45 22.77
CA LEU A 55 14.33 3.79 21.72
C LEU A 55 13.84 2.54 20.97
N LYS A 56 12.53 2.50 20.71
CA LYS A 56 11.87 1.39 20.01
C LYS A 56 12.44 1.18 18.60
N ASN A 57 12.38 -0.06 18.13
CA ASN A 57 12.77 -0.37 16.77
C ASN A 57 11.74 0.25 15.81
N LEU A 58 12.18 0.72 14.65
CA LEU A 58 11.27 1.26 13.64
C LEU A 58 10.27 0.22 13.13
N HIS A 59 10.66 -1.06 13.12
CA HIS A 59 9.79 -2.18 12.77
C HIS A 59 8.77 -2.52 13.86
N ASP A 60 8.90 -1.97 15.08
CA ASP A 60 7.88 -2.14 16.11
C ASP A 60 6.62 -1.38 15.72
N LEU A 61 5.46 -2.05 15.76
CA LEU A 61 4.15 -1.42 15.59
C LEU A 61 3.91 -0.30 16.61
N ASN A 62 4.64 -0.33 17.72
CA ASN A 62 4.59 0.65 18.79
C ASN A 62 5.51 1.86 18.62
N HIS A 63 6.31 1.93 17.55
CA HIS A 63 7.16 3.08 17.26
C HIS A 63 6.30 4.34 16.99
N PRO A 64 6.62 5.51 17.56
CA PRO A 64 5.80 6.72 17.42
C PRO A 64 5.55 7.14 15.97
N GLY A 65 6.59 7.20 15.15
CA GLY A 65 6.47 7.56 13.73
C GLY A 65 5.72 6.49 12.93
N ARG A 66 5.86 5.21 13.29
CA ARG A 66 5.09 4.12 12.66
C ARG A 66 3.61 4.24 12.99
N LYS A 67 3.26 4.55 14.24
CA LYS A 67 1.88 4.84 14.66
C LYS A 67 1.30 6.04 13.91
N ALA A 68 2.08 7.11 13.73
CA ALA A 68 1.65 8.29 12.99
C ALA A 68 1.36 7.97 11.51
N LEU A 69 2.24 7.22 10.85
CA LEU A 69 2.04 6.74 9.48
C LEU A 69 0.80 5.86 9.36
N LEU A 70 0.65 4.88 10.26
CA LEU A 70 -0.52 4.01 10.32
C LEU A 70 -1.83 4.79 10.50
N LYS A 71 -1.84 5.82 11.35
CA LYS A 71 -2.98 6.73 11.52
C LYS A 71 -3.27 7.52 10.24
N LYS A 72 -2.23 8.01 9.54
CA LYS A 72 -2.36 8.72 8.26
C LYS A 72 -2.95 7.82 7.18
N ILE A 73 -2.44 6.60 7.02
CA ILE A 73 -2.94 5.61 6.05
C ILE A 73 -4.42 5.33 6.30
N ARG A 74 -4.79 5.01 7.55
CA ARG A 74 -6.19 4.75 7.91
C ARG A 74 -7.08 5.95 7.63
N LYS A 75 -6.64 7.17 7.97
CA LYS A 75 -7.38 8.41 7.70
C LYS A 75 -7.59 8.66 6.20
N LEU A 76 -6.58 8.44 5.36
CA LEU A 76 -6.70 8.58 3.91
C LEU A 76 -7.66 7.55 3.33
N TYR A 77 -7.58 6.30 3.80
CA TYR A 77 -8.47 5.24 3.34
C TYR A 77 -9.94 5.50 3.69
N TRP A 78 -10.22 5.95 4.92
CA TRP A 78 -11.58 6.32 5.36
C TRP A 78 -12.18 7.51 4.61
N ARG A 79 -11.37 8.34 3.94
CA ARG A 79 -11.84 9.37 3.01
C ARG A 79 -12.25 8.81 1.64
N HIS A 80 -12.47 7.50 1.55
CA HIS A 80 -12.79 6.76 0.32
C HIS A 80 -11.74 6.88 -0.78
N GLU A 81 -10.47 7.13 -0.41
CA GLU A 81 -9.38 7.05 -1.38
C GLU A 81 -9.07 5.59 -1.73
N SER A 82 -8.81 5.32 -3.01
CA SER A 82 -8.33 4.00 -3.41
C SER A 82 -6.97 3.71 -2.78
N THR A 83 -6.69 2.43 -2.51
CA THR A 83 -5.41 1.99 -1.94
C THR A 83 -4.22 2.44 -2.79
N ALA A 84 -4.40 2.58 -4.12
CA ALA A 84 -3.42 3.15 -5.03
C ALA A 84 -3.19 4.67 -4.83
N LYS A 85 -4.23 5.45 -4.53
CA LYS A 85 -4.08 6.87 -4.18
C LYS A 85 -3.35 7.03 -2.85
N VAL A 86 -3.76 6.25 -1.84
CA VAL A 86 -3.10 6.22 -0.53
C VAL A 86 -1.62 5.85 -0.70
N ALA A 87 -1.32 4.78 -1.44
CA ALA A 87 0.03 4.32 -1.76
C ALA A 87 0.95 5.43 -2.31
N ARG A 88 0.45 6.22 -3.28
CA ARG A 88 1.20 7.37 -3.82
C ARG A 88 1.43 8.44 -2.75
N ALA A 89 0.41 8.78 -1.97
CA ALA A 89 0.49 9.83 -0.93
C ALA A 89 1.46 9.47 0.22
N VAL A 90 1.67 8.18 0.47
CA VAL A 90 2.61 7.70 1.50
C VAL A 90 3.87 7.06 0.92
N HIS A 91 4.09 7.17 -0.39
CA HIS A 91 5.24 6.63 -1.13
C HIS A 91 5.56 5.17 -0.78
N MET A 92 4.54 4.30 -0.84
CA MET A 92 4.71 2.86 -0.66
C MET A 92 3.89 2.09 -1.69
N SER A 93 4.14 0.79 -1.85
CA SER A 93 3.32 -0.05 -2.73
C SER A 93 1.89 -0.21 -2.19
N SER A 94 0.92 -0.34 -3.08
CA SER A 94 -0.48 -0.62 -2.72
C SER A 94 -0.62 -1.93 -1.94
N GLN A 95 0.20 -2.93 -2.24
CA GLN A 95 0.27 -4.18 -1.49
C GLN A 95 0.68 -3.96 -0.03
N ASN A 96 1.66 -3.09 0.23
CA ASN A 96 2.07 -2.77 1.59
C ASN A 96 1.01 -1.95 2.33
N VAL A 97 0.33 -1.01 1.65
CA VAL A 97 -0.84 -0.31 2.22
C VAL A 97 -1.90 -1.32 2.65
N ASN A 98 -2.26 -2.28 1.79
CA ASN A 98 -3.25 -3.30 2.08
C ASN A 98 -2.86 -4.14 3.31
N LYS A 99 -1.61 -4.61 3.37
CA LYS A 99 -1.08 -5.35 4.53
C LYS A 99 -1.21 -4.53 5.82
N LEU A 100 -0.85 -3.24 5.78
CA LEU A 100 -0.94 -2.36 6.95
C LEU A 100 -2.39 -2.10 7.40
N LEU A 101 -3.31 -1.92 6.46
CA LEU A 101 -4.73 -1.77 6.74
C LEU A 101 -5.32 -3.05 7.37
N VAL A 102 -4.95 -4.23 6.86
CA VAL A 102 -5.38 -5.52 7.44
C VAL A 102 -4.81 -5.71 8.85
N LEU A 103 -3.53 -5.41 9.07
CA LEU A 103 -2.92 -5.45 10.42
C LEU A 103 -3.62 -4.50 11.40
N GLN A 104 -4.25 -3.45 10.88
CA GLN A 104 -5.03 -2.48 11.63
C GLN A 104 -6.49 -2.90 11.84
N GLY A 105 -6.91 -4.10 11.39
CA GLY A 105 -8.28 -4.57 11.47
C GLY A 105 -9.25 -3.80 10.54
N VAL A 106 -8.73 -3.13 9.51
CA VAL A 106 -9.57 -2.43 8.53
C VAL A 106 -9.99 -3.44 7.46
N GLU A 107 -11.30 -3.60 7.29
CA GLU A 107 -11.84 -4.39 6.20
C GLU A 107 -11.54 -3.69 4.87
N LEU A 108 -10.83 -4.40 3.99
CA LEU A 108 -10.49 -3.89 2.68
C LEU A 108 -11.69 -4.03 1.75
N ASN A 109 -11.92 -3.00 0.92
CA ASN A 109 -12.80 -3.12 -0.23
C ASN A 109 -12.41 -4.37 -1.03
N PRO A 110 -13.40 -5.20 -1.41
CA PRO A 110 -13.12 -6.40 -2.17
C PRO A 110 -12.36 -6.07 -3.46
N PRO A 111 -11.46 -6.95 -3.93
CA PRO A 111 -10.65 -6.69 -5.12
C PRO A 111 -11.50 -6.50 -6.39
N TRP A 112 -12.73 -7.02 -6.41
CA TRP A 112 -13.69 -6.83 -7.50
C TRP A 112 -14.53 -5.55 -7.39
N VAL A 113 -14.47 -4.82 -6.26
CA VAL A 113 -14.94 -3.44 -6.18
C VAL A 113 -13.90 -2.56 -6.85
N VAL A 114 -13.69 -2.83 -8.15
CA VAL A 114 -12.96 -1.96 -9.04
C VAL A 114 -13.81 -0.72 -9.15
N ASN A 115 -13.28 0.44 -8.76
CA ASN A 115 -13.92 1.68 -9.13
C ASN A 115 -13.92 1.69 -10.67
N LEU A 116 -15.09 1.37 -11.27
CA LEU A 116 -15.22 1.08 -12.69
C LEU A 116 -14.72 2.25 -13.55
N LEU A 117 -14.71 3.45 -12.96
CA LEU A 117 -14.22 4.71 -13.51
C LEU A 117 -12.68 4.83 -13.56
N LEU A 118 -11.93 4.07 -12.76
CA LEU A 118 -10.46 4.21 -12.61
C LEU A 118 -9.64 3.22 -13.44
N CYS A 119 -10.25 2.17 -13.97
CA CYS A 119 -9.60 1.27 -14.93
C CYS A 119 -10.25 1.46 -16.30
N PRO A 120 -9.81 2.45 -17.09
CA PRO A 120 -10.22 2.54 -18.48
C PRO A 120 -9.76 1.26 -19.18
N PRO A 121 -10.62 0.63 -19.99
CA PRO A 121 -10.21 -0.50 -20.82
C PRO A 121 -9.09 -0.04 -21.76
N HIS A 122 -8.16 -0.94 -22.09
CA HIS A 122 -7.03 -0.68 -22.99
C HIS A 122 -7.43 -0.29 -24.42
N ASN A 123 -8.74 -0.20 -24.70
CA ASN A 123 -9.33 -0.16 -26.03
C ASN A 123 -9.90 1.22 -26.36
N GLY A 124 -9.65 2.24 -25.52
CA GLY A 124 -10.23 3.58 -25.66
C GLY A 124 -11.74 3.67 -25.38
N MET A 125 -12.38 2.56 -24.96
CA MET A 125 -13.80 2.57 -24.60
C MET A 125 -14.04 3.22 -23.25
N THR A 126 -15.22 3.82 -23.07
CA THR A 126 -15.66 4.23 -21.74
C THR A 126 -15.99 3.01 -20.89
N ALA A 127 -15.87 3.13 -19.57
CA ALA A 127 -16.19 2.05 -18.64
C ALA A 127 -17.62 1.50 -18.80
N SER A 128 -18.57 2.39 -19.11
CA SER A 128 -19.98 2.01 -19.35
C SER A 128 -20.13 1.17 -20.62
N LYS A 129 -19.55 1.62 -21.75
CA LYS A 129 -19.58 0.84 -23.00
C LYS A 129 -18.93 -0.52 -22.84
N PHE A 130 -17.77 -0.56 -22.18
CA PHE A 130 -17.05 -1.81 -21.93
C PHE A 130 -17.86 -2.80 -21.09
N ASN A 131 -18.52 -2.33 -20.03
CA ASN A 131 -19.40 -3.17 -19.21
C ASN A 131 -20.60 -3.68 -20.01
N GLY A 132 -21.22 -2.81 -20.83
CA GLY A 132 -22.31 -3.18 -21.72
C GLY A 132 -21.89 -4.28 -22.70
N THR A 133 -20.71 -4.14 -23.32
CA THR A 133 -20.16 -5.15 -24.22
C THR A 133 -19.86 -6.47 -23.50
N ILE A 134 -19.22 -6.44 -22.32
CA ILE A 134 -18.99 -7.67 -21.53
C ILE A 134 -20.32 -8.36 -21.21
N LYS A 135 -21.32 -7.60 -20.75
CA LYS A 135 -22.64 -8.15 -20.39
C LYS A 135 -23.32 -8.78 -21.61
N LYS A 136 -23.31 -8.11 -22.75
CA LYS A 136 -23.84 -8.62 -24.02
C LYS A 136 -23.15 -9.92 -24.44
N LEU A 137 -21.82 -9.92 -24.53
CA LEU A 137 -21.06 -11.10 -24.94
C LEU A 137 -21.28 -12.30 -24.00
N TYR A 138 -21.44 -12.04 -22.70
CA TYR A 138 -21.63 -13.10 -21.71
C TYR A 138 -23.05 -13.66 -21.69
N ILE A 139 -24.06 -12.78 -21.63
CA ILE A 139 -25.47 -13.17 -21.45
C ILE A 139 -26.10 -13.51 -22.80
N ASP A 140 -25.91 -12.67 -23.82
CA ASP A 140 -26.64 -12.78 -25.08
C ASP A 140 -25.94 -13.75 -26.04
N GLU A 141 -24.60 -13.74 -26.04
CA GLU A 141 -23.78 -14.60 -26.94
C GLU A 141 -23.23 -15.85 -26.24
N GLY A 142 -23.50 -16.02 -24.93
CA GLY A 142 -23.09 -17.20 -24.16
C GLY A 142 -21.58 -17.39 -23.98
N MET A 143 -20.76 -16.39 -24.32
CA MET A 143 -19.30 -16.51 -24.27
C MET A 143 -18.78 -16.62 -22.84
N ASN A 144 -17.79 -17.49 -22.61
CA ASN A 144 -17.08 -17.52 -21.34
C ASN A 144 -16.10 -16.35 -21.20
N ALA A 145 -15.69 -16.04 -19.96
CA ALA A 145 -14.82 -14.90 -19.68
C ALA A 145 -13.46 -14.94 -20.41
N LYS A 146 -12.96 -16.14 -20.78
CA LYS A 146 -11.71 -16.29 -21.56
C LYS A 146 -11.92 -15.90 -23.03
N GLN A 147 -13.04 -16.28 -23.62
CA GLN A 147 -13.43 -15.87 -24.98
C GLN A 147 -13.63 -14.36 -25.05
N ILE A 148 -14.37 -13.80 -24.09
CA ILE A 148 -14.60 -12.35 -24.00
C ILE A 148 -13.27 -11.59 -23.87
N ALA A 149 -12.36 -12.07 -23.03
CA ALA A 149 -11.03 -11.47 -22.87
C ALA A 149 -10.25 -11.43 -24.19
N LYS A 150 -10.33 -12.50 -25.00
CA LYS A 150 -9.69 -12.57 -26.32
C LYS A 150 -10.33 -11.58 -27.31
N VAL A 151 -11.66 -11.51 -27.37
CA VAL A 151 -12.41 -10.59 -28.24
C VAL A 151 -12.09 -9.14 -27.88
N LEU A 152 -12.09 -8.82 -26.59
CA LEU A 152 -11.84 -7.49 -26.08
C LEU A 152 -10.35 -7.18 -25.88
N LYS A 153 -9.43 -8.08 -26.25
CA LYS A 153 -7.97 -7.91 -26.09
C LYS A 153 -7.58 -7.42 -24.68
N CYS A 154 -8.17 -8.00 -23.65
CA CYS A 154 -7.95 -7.61 -22.25
C CYS A 154 -7.62 -8.82 -21.36
N ASP A 155 -7.22 -8.56 -20.12
CA ASP A 155 -6.88 -9.63 -19.17
C ASP A 155 -8.14 -10.41 -18.72
N HIS A 156 -8.00 -11.73 -18.59
CA HIS A 156 -9.09 -12.60 -18.15
C HIS A 156 -9.64 -12.22 -16.77
N ASN A 157 -8.77 -11.83 -15.82
CA ASN A 157 -9.23 -11.43 -14.49
C ASN A 157 -10.00 -10.11 -14.55
N ALA A 158 -9.66 -9.21 -15.49
CA ALA A 158 -10.42 -7.98 -15.67
C ALA A 158 -11.88 -8.27 -16.06
N VAL A 159 -12.11 -9.23 -16.96
CA VAL A 159 -13.47 -9.67 -17.35
C VAL A 159 -14.18 -10.30 -16.16
N CYS A 160 -13.55 -11.26 -15.47
CA CYS A 160 -14.13 -11.94 -14.31
C CYS A 160 -14.51 -10.96 -13.19
N ASN A 161 -13.64 -9.98 -12.89
CA ASN A 161 -13.90 -8.96 -11.87
C ASN A 161 -15.07 -8.06 -12.27
N ARG A 162 -15.18 -7.69 -13.56
CA ARG A 162 -16.31 -6.89 -14.07
C ARG A 162 -17.63 -7.66 -14.02
N LEU A 163 -17.65 -8.93 -14.39
CA LEU A 163 -18.84 -9.80 -14.26
C LEU A 163 -19.29 -9.90 -12.79
N LYS A 164 -18.35 -10.15 -11.87
CA LYS A 164 -18.63 -10.16 -10.42
C LYS A 164 -19.15 -8.81 -9.92
N ALA A 165 -18.56 -7.70 -10.36
CA ALA A 165 -19.03 -6.35 -10.01
C ALA A 165 -20.47 -6.08 -10.50
N MET A 166 -20.86 -6.68 -11.62
CA MET A 166 -22.23 -6.65 -12.15
C MET A 166 -23.17 -7.69 -11.52
N ARG A 167 -22.69 -8.44 -10.49
CA ARG A 167 -23.42 -9.55 -9.83
C ARG A 167 -23.82 -10.68 -10.79
N ILE A 168 -23.01 -10.91 -11.83
CA ILE A 168 -23.18 -12.04 -12.75
C ILE A 168 -22.26 -13.17 -12.28
N ASP A 169 -22.84 -14.32 -11.95
CA ASP A 169 -22.08 -15.49 -11.49
C ASP A 169 -21.37 -16.17 -12.67
N THR A 170 -20.05 -16.32 -12.57
CA THR A 170 -19.22 -16.88 -13.63
C THR A 170 -19.14 -18.41 -13.60
N LYS A 171 -19.83 -19.08 -12.66
CA LYS A 171 -19.67 -20.52 -12.40
C LYS A 171 -20.28 -21.47 -13.44
N GLN A 172 -20.99 -21.01 -14.48
CA GLN A 172 -21.92 -21.89 -15.22
C GLN A 172 -21.51 -22.41 -16.62
N ASN A 173 -20.54 -21.87 -17.35
CA ASN A 173 -20.41 -22.23 -18.79
C ASN A 173 -19.41 -23.36 -19.12
N HIS A 174 -19.21 -24.35 -18.24
CA HIS A 174 -18.50 -25.59 -18.59
C HIS A 174 -19.42 -26.74 -19.00
N ARG A 175 -20.73 -26.51 -19.05
CA ARG A 175 -21.70 -27.49 -19.55
C ARG A 175 -22.71 -26.76 -20.39
N LEU A 176 -22.50 -26.73 -21.69
CA LEU A 176 -23.54 -26.83 -22.71
C LEU A 176 -22.81 -26.96 -24.05
N THR A 177 -22.97 -28.15 -24.65
CA THR A 177 -22.64 -28.62 -26.00
C THR A 177 -21.18 -28.65 -26.41
#